data_AF-A0A8S2S3Y6-F1
#
_entry.id   AF-A0A8S2S3Y6-F1
#
_cell.length_a   1.000
_cell.length_b   1.000
_cell.length_c   1.000
_cell.angle_alpha   90.00
_cell.angle_beta   90.00
_cell.angle_gamma   90.00
#
_symmetry.space_group_name_H-M   'P 1'
#
loop_
_entity.id
_entity.type
_entity.pdbx_description
1 polymer ?
#
loop_
_entity_poly.entity_id
_entity_poly.type
_entity_poly.pdbx_seq_one_letter_code
_entity_poly.pdbx_strand_id
1 'polypeptide(L)'
;MLIIGLTGGIATGKSSASAYFKSQGIPIVDADKIARLVVEPDRPAYYQILKQFGHLNILETNSRSLDRKRLGDVIFTNEQMRKQLNRCTHSYIRREALKQLIRSF
;
A
#
# COMPACT_ATOMS: atom_id res chain seq x y z
N MET A 1 18.18 16.20 5.55
CA MET A 1 17.34 15.15 6.15
C MET A 1 17.91 13.80 5.77
N LEU A 2 18.16 12.92 6.74
CA LEU A 2 18.60 11.55 6.46
C LEU A 2 17.36 10.66 6.30
N ILE A 3 17.23 9.99 5.15
CA ILE A 3 16.19 8.99 4.92
C ILE A 3 16.86 7.62 4.90
N ILE A 4 16.40 6.72 5.77
CA ILE A 4 16.92 5.36 5.86
C ILE A 4 15.84 4.39 5.40
N GLY A 5 16.14 3.60 4.36
CA GLY A 5 15.24 2.55 3.87
C GLY A 5 15.44 1.25 4.65
N LEU A 6 14.44 0.84 5.43
CA LEU A 6 14.45 -0.45 6.13
C LEU A 6 13.78 -1.53 5.27
N THR A 7 14.56 -2.51 4.81
CA THR A 7 14.10 -3.64 3.97
C THR A 7 14.60 -4.98 4.52
N GLY A 8 14.15 -6.09 3.93
CA GLY A 8 14.40 -7.45 4.42
C GLY A 8 13.32 -8.43 3.98
N GLY A 9 13.63 -9.74 3.96
CA GLY A 9 12.70 -10.81 3.55
C GLY A 9 11.57 -11.07 4.55
N ILE A 10 10.69 -12.04 4.24
CA ILE A 10 9.63 -12.46 5.17
C ILE A 10 10.27 -12.98 6.46
N ALA A 11 9.67 -12.65 7.61
CA ALA A 11 10.11 -13.07 8.94
C ALA A 11 11.53 -12.65 9.39
N THR A 12 12.18 -11.69 8.72
CA THR A 12 13.53 -11.20 9.09
C THR A 12 13.56 -10.14 10.20
N GLY A 13 12.47 -9.94 10.96
CA GLY A 13 12.44 -9.00 12.08
C GLY A 13 12.32 -7.50 11.72
N LYS A 14 12.00 -7.14 10.47
CA LYS A 14 11.79 -5.72 10.08
C LYS A 14 10.81 -4.96 10.98
N SER A 15 9.69 -5.59 11.33
CA SER A 15 8.67 -4.97 12.19
C SER A 15 9.21 -4.75 13.61
N SER A 16 10.09 -5.62 14.09
CA SER A 16 10.77 -5.44 15.38
C SER A 16 11.77 -4.29 15.32
N ALA A 17 12.56 -4.20 14.25
CA ALA A 17 13.48 -3.09 14.04
C ALA A 17 12.75 -1.74 13.90
N SER A 18 11.65 -1.68 13.13
CA SER A 18 10.86 -0.45 13.00
C SER A 18 10.18 -0.05 14.31
N ALA A 19 9.71 -1.02 15.11
CA ALA A 19 9.16 -0.76 16.44
C ALA A 19 10.23 -0.21 17.41
N TYR A 20 11.46 -0.74 17.34
CA TYR A 20 12.58 -0.22 18.13
C TYR A 20 12.91 1.23 17.75
N PHE A 21 13.06 1.55 16.46
CA PHE A 21 13.30 2.95 16.04
C PHE A 21 12.17 3.88 16.50
N LYS A 22 10.91 3.42 16.41
CA LYS A 22 9.77 4.18 16.92
C LYS A 22 9.85 4.45 18.42
N SER A 23 10.33 3.48 19.23
CA SER A 23 10.49 3.68 20.68
C SER A 23 11.58 4.69 21.03
N GLN A 24 12.54 4.91 20.13
CA GLN A 24 13.56 5.96 20.23
C GLN A 24 13.08 7.32 19.72
N GLY A 25 11.78 7.47 19.42
CA GLY A 25 11.23 8.72 18.89
C GLY A 25 11.51 8.98 17.42
N ILE A 26 12.06 8.00 16.68
CA ILE A 26 12.32 8.15 15.25
C ILE A 26 11.02 7.92 14.48
N PRO A 27 10.58 8.87 13.64
CA PRO A 27 9.36 8.71 12.83
C PRO A 27 9.49 7.56 11.83
N ILE A 28 8.42 6.78 11.70
CA ILE A 28 8.37 5.64 10.78
C ILE A 28 7.33 5.91 9.69
N VAL A 29 7.79 5.89 8.44
CA VAL A 29 6.94 5.90 7.25
C VAL A 29 6.80 4.47 6.74
N ASP A 30 5.63 3.88 6.95
CA ASP A 30 5.36 2.47 6.68
C ASP A 30 4.68 2.30 5.32
N ALA A 31 5.41 1.74 4.35
CA ALA A 31 4.93 1.55 2.99
C ALA A 31 3.73 0.59 2.90
N ASP A 32 3.67 -0.44 3.74
CA ASP A 32 2.56 -1.40 3.74
C ASP A 32 1.27 -0.74 4.24
N LYS A 33 1.37 0.11 5.27
CA LYS A 33 0.23 0.91 5.75
C LYS A 33 -0.22 1.92 4.71
N ILE A 34 0.71 2.62 4.06
CA ILE A 34 0.38 3.58 3.01
C ILE A 34 -0.32 2.89 1.84
N ALA A 35 0.19 1.75 1.38
CA ALA A 35 -0.41 0.99 0.28
C ALA A 35 -1.86 0.60 0.58
N ARG A 36 -2.17 0.28 1.85
CA ARG A 36 -3.55 0.01 2.30
C ARG A 36 -4.41 1.27 2.35
N LEU A 37 -3.86 2.37 2.89
CA LEU A 37 -4.57 3.63 3.06
C LEU A 37 -5.01 4.24 1.73
N VAL A 38 -4.15 4.20 0.71
CA VAL A 38 -4.44 4.87 -0.57
C VAL A 38 -5.54 4.19 -1.38
N VAL A 39 -5.85 2.92 -1.07
CA VAL A 39 -6.89 2.13 -1.75
C VAL A 39 -8.16 1.96 -0.91
N GLU A 40 -8.27 2.65 0.23
CA GLU A 40 -9.52 2.70 1.00
C GLU A 40 -10.67 3.28 0.17
N PRO A 41 -11.93 2.96 0.51
CA PRO A 41 -13.10 3.56 -0.14
C PRO A 41 -13.00 5.08 -0.20
N ASP A 42 -13.51 5.64 -1.29
CA ASP A 42 -13.54 7.08 -1.59
C ASP A 42 -12.16 7.74 -1.80
N ARG A 43 -11.08 6.95 -1.87
CA ARG A 43 -9.76 7.42 -2.32
C ARG A 43 -9.66 7.43 -3.85
N PRO A 44 -8.84 8.31 -4.44
CA PRO A 44 -8.63 8.32 -5.90
C PRO A 44 -8.11 6.99 -6.48
N ALA A 45 -7.18 6.32 -5.78
CA ALA A 45 -6.65 5.03 -6.26
C ALA A 45 -7.72 3.94 -6.25
N TYR A 46 -8.63 3.95 -5.26
CA TYR A 46 -9.76 3.03 -5.17
C TYR A 46 -10.66 3.11 -6.41
N TYR A 47 -11.03 4.31 -6.85
CA TYR A 47 -11.83 4.48 -8.07
C TYR A 47 -11.08 4.04 -9.34
N GLN A 48 -9.76 4.29 -9.42
CA GLN A 48 -8.97 3.80 -10.56
C GLN A 48 -8.92 2.27 -10.61
N ILE A 49 -8.79 1.62 -9.45
CA ILE A 49 -8.83 0.16 -9.33
C ILE A 49 -10.20 -0.36 -9.74
N LEU A 50 -11.29 0.23 -9.27
CA LEU A 50 -12.64 -0.19 -9.67
C LEU A 50 -12.88 -0.02 -11.18
N LYS A 51 -12.41 1.09 -11.77
CA LYS A 51 -12.52 1.30 -13.22
C LYS A 51 -11.81 0.19 -14.02
N GLN A 52 -10.64 -0.24 -13.56
CA GLN A 52 -9.81 -1.21 -14.26
C GLN A 52 -10.22 -2.66 -13.98
N PHE A 53 -10.59 -2.98 -12.74
CA PHE A 53 -10.76 -4.36 -12.24
C PHE A 53 -12.17 -4.65 -11.72
N GLY A 54 -13.10 -3.69 -11.73
CA GLY A 54 -14.45 -3.86 -11.17
C GLY A 54 -15.26 -4.98 -11.81
N HIS A 55 -14.98 -5.30 -13.08
CA HIS A 55 -15.57 -6.43 -13.80
C HIS A 55 -15.22 -7.81 -13.20
N LEU A 56 -14.20 -7.88 -12.34
CA LEU A 56 -13.75 -9.12 -11.67
C LEU A 56 -14.34 -9.30 -10.26
N ASN A 57 -15.35 -8.51 -9.89
CA ASN A 57 -16.00 -8.57 -8.57
C ASN A 57 -15.00 -8.48 -7.39
N ILE A 58 -14.17 -7.43 -7.43
CA ILE A 58 -13.06 -7.19 -6.49
C ILE A 58 -13.49 -6.48 -5.20
N LEU A 59 -14.77 -6.51 -4.86
CA LEU A 59 -15.32 -5.94 -3.62
C LEU A 59 -15.68 -7.06 -2.65
N GLU A 60 -15.60 -6.76 -1.35
CA GLU A 60 -16.12 -7.64 -0.32
C GLU A 60 -17.66 -7.67 -0.37
N THR A 61 -18.27 -8.84 -0.13
CA THR A 61 -19.71 -9.07 -0.32
C THR A 61 -20.60 -8.08 0.44
N ASN A 62 -20.16 -7.61 1.62
CA ASN A 62 -20.94 -6.74 2.50
C ASN A 62 -20.22 -5.41 2.80
N SER A 63 -19.23 -5.03 1.98
CA SER A 63 -18.44 -3.84 2.23
C SER A 63 -18.01 -3.18 0.93
N ARG A 64 -17.82 -1.86 0.98
CA ARG A 64 -17.23 -1.11 -0.14
C ARG A 64 -15.71 -1.31 -0.22
N SER A 65 -15.11 -2.08 0.69
CA SER A 65 -13.69 -2.42 0.67
C SER A 65 -13.32 -3.36 -0.47
N LEU A 66 -12.09 -3.21 -0.96
CA LEU A 66 -11.50 -4.13 -1.93
C LEU A 66 -11.24 -5.51 -1.30
N ASP A 67 -11.69 -6.56 -1.96
CA ASP A 67 -11.32 -7.94 -1.63
C ASP A 67 -9.87 -8.18 -2.04
N ARG A 68 -8.98 -8.04 -1.06
CA ARG A 68 -7.53 -8.15 -1.28
C ARG A 68 -7.10 -9.55 -1.68
N LYS A 69 -7.84 -10.58 -1.24
CA LYS A 69 -7.51 -11.96 -1.56
C LYS A 69 -7.79 -12.21 -3.04
N ARG A 70 -9.00 -11.87 -3.50
CA ARG A 70 -9.36 -11.95 -4.93
C ARG A 70 -8.45 -11.10 -5.81
N LEU A 71 -8.20 -9.84 -5.42
CA LEU A 71 -7.32 -8.98 -6.20
C LEU A 71 -5.88 -9.54 -6.23
N GLY A 72 -5.40 -10.09 -5.12
CA GLY A 72 -4.14 -10.80 -5.00
C GLY A 72 -4.05 -11.98 -5.97
N ASP A 73 -5.03 -12.87 -5.96
CA ASP A 73 -5.06 -14.07 -6.79
C ASP A 73 -4.93 -13.72 -8.30
N VAL A 74 -5.59 -12.64 -8.72
CA VAL A 74 -5.52 -12.13 -10.10
C VAL A 74 -4.13 -11.54 -10.44
N ILE A 75 -3.55 -10.73 -9.57
CA ILE A 75 -2.27 -10.05 -9.87
C ILE A 75 -1.04 -10.94 -9.65
N PHE A 76 -1.12 -11.97 -8.80
CA PHE A 76 -0.01 -12.89 -8.58
C PHE A 76 0.17 -13.84 -9.76
N THR A 77 -0.91 -14.18 -10.45
CA THR A 77 -0.89 -15.09 -11.60
C THR A 77 -0.69 -14.37 -12.93
N ASN A 78 -0.89 -13.05 -13.00
CA ASN A 78 -0.78 -12.28 -14.23
C ASN A 78 0.08 -11.00 -14.06
N GLU A 79 1.26 -10.99 -14.67
CA GLU A 79 2.19 -9.86 -14.60
C GLU A 79 1.61 -8.57 -15.20
N GLN A 80 0.81 -8.67 -16.28
CA GLN A 80 0.18 -7.50 -16.89
C GLN A 80 -0.85 -6.87 -15.94
N MET A 81 -1.66 -7.69 -15.27
CA MET A 81 -2.61 -7.23 -14.24
C MET A 81 -1.88 -6.57 -13.07
N ARG A 82 -0.76 -7.15 -12.61
CA ARG A 82 0.09 -6.53 -11.58
C ARG A 82 0.62 -5.16 -12.01
N LYS A 83 1.10 -5.03 -13.26
CA LYS A 83 1.56 -3.74 -13.80
C LYS A 83 0.42 -2.72 -13.87
N GLN A 84 -0.78 -3.13 -14.24
CA GLN A 84 -1.96 -2.26 -14.26
C GLN A 84 -2.33 -1.78 -12.84
N LEU A 85 -2.38 -2.68 -11.85
CA LEU A 85 -2.63 -2.31 -10.46
C LEU A 85 -1.58 -1.32 -9.94
N ASN A 86 -0.31 -1.59 -10.21
CA ASN A 86 0.79 -0.70 -9.84
C ASN A 86 0.65 0.69 -10.46
N ARG A 87 0.19 0.80 -11.72
CA ARG A 87 -0.10 2.10 -12.35
C ARG A 87 -1.22 2.86 -11.64
N CYS A 88 -2.24 2.15 -11.16
CA CYS A 88 -3.35 2.75 -10.41
C CYS A 88 -2.93 3.26 -9.03
N THR A 89 -1.89 2.68 -8.41
CA THR A 89 -1.55 2.96 -7.00
C THR A 89 -0.25 3.73 -6.79
N HIS A 90 0.77 3.55 -7.63
CA HIS A 90 2.14 4.04 -7.37
C HIS A 90 2.24 5.55 -7.16
N SER A 91 1.51 6.34 -7.95
CA SER A 91 1.53 7.81 -7.81
C SER A 91 0.96 8.25 -6.47
N TYR A 92 -0.12 7.62 -6.01
CA TYR A 92 -0.77 7.90 -4.73
C TYR A 92 0.09 7.44 -3.55
N ILE A 93 0.69 6.24 -3.63
CA ILE A 93 1.62 5.73 -2.62
C ILE A 93 2.80 6.69 -2.44
N ARG A 94 3.43 7.10 -3.54
CA ARG A 94 4.57 8.04 -3.51
C ARG A 94 4.19 9.38 -2.89
N ARG A 95 3.03 9.93 -3.28
CA ARG A 95 2.54 11.22 -2.75
C ARG A 95 2.27 11.14 -1.26
N GLU A 96 1.64 10.07 -0.79
CA GLU A 96 1.35 9.88 0.63
C GLU A 96 2.61 9.61 1.46
N ALA A 97 3.56 8.82 0.93
CA ALA A 97 4.86 8.62 1.56
C ALA A 97 5.63 9.94 1.72
N LEU A 98 5.69 10.76 0.67
CA LEU A 98 6.33 12.08 0.72
C LEU A 98 5.65 13.01 1.73
N LYS A 99 4.32 13.00 1.76
CA LYS A 99 3.53 13.77 2.74
C LYS A 99 3.84 13.37 4.18
N GLN A 100 3.93 12.07 4.46
CA GLN A 100 4.27 11.56 5.80
C GLN A 100 5.73 11.86 6.18
N LEU A 101 6.66 11.77 5.21
CA LEU A 101 8.04 12.19 5.41
C LEU A 101 8.12 13.65 5.83
N ILE A 102 7.46 14.56 5.10
CA ILE A 102 7.49 16.00 5.40
C ILE A 102 6.84 16.33 6.75
N ARG A 103 5.71 15.69 7.10
CA ARG A 103 4.99 15.90 8.38
C ARG A 103 5.70 15.37 9.61
N SER A 104 6.70 14.52 9.44
CA SER A 104 7.47 13.95 10.55
C SER A 104 8.53 14.93 11.09
N PHE A 105 8.50 16.17 10.61
CA PHE A 105 9.31 17.32 10.98
C PHE A 105 8.36 18.50 11.28
#